data_AF-M4C605-F1
#
_entry.id   AF-M4C605-F1
#
_cell.length_a   1.000
_cell.length_b   1.000
_cell.length_c   1.000
_cell.angle_alpha   90.00
_cell.angle_beta   90.00
_cell.angle_gamma   90.00
#
_symmetry.space_group_name_H-M   'P 1'
#
loop_
_entity.id
_entity.type
_entity.pdbx_description
1 polymer ?
#
loop_
_entity_poly.entity_id
_entity_poly.type
_entity_poly.pdbx_seq_one_letter_code
_entity_poly.pdbx_strand_id
1 'polypeptide(L)'
;MSDALHSLKTETLILQRKHPGELFEHMIQQVSDKSILDEVIVRWLTYVGKYRARGKTYSDDEVVTKLSSVRTDKELVALFDSIRTDSRMHDFANGLQIALTVAKPDVVKDVMIPTWASEKVLPEDVFQRLPISKARERLRDVGEEVKGPIDPKDLEQWLEYVDAYIKMGNRYDNDDLIMKLSFEISWDELPALFYSLRSLDGMTARADALQAWLVVAKPSILKPMFKIWLKANVLPEDAYHMMPVAVGEQSRDQQYSPADWPTVSDGLVDWLDYVDMYSAKFAAYPDNAVFELLMKERTTAELVNFFGSLRWASGMQERAEKWQTSLNLKLLEGVRKKLDTCLEENVTLDVAHNRFSGAAWIQSSESISDEEKKVIEQLEELWLQYVERYTAKNPPTRKDWTTRTRLMKICRDLPLHECSELQAKSSLKIQDV
;
A
#
# COMPACT_ATOMS: atom_id res chain seq x y z
N MET A 1 23.24 55.94 -1.70
CA MET A 1 22.20 54.97 -1.31
C MET A 1 22.63 54.04 -0.18
N SER A 2 23.91 53.68 -0.05
CA SER A 2 24.44 52.94 1.13
C SER A 2 24.20 53.66 2.48
N ASP A 3 24.20 54.99 2.52
CA ASP A 3 24.01 55.77 3.76
C ASP A 3 22.60 55.70 4.36
N ALA A 4 21.55 55.52 3.54
CA ALA A 4 20.17 55.42 4.04
C ALA A 4 19.94 54.08 4.76
N LEU A 5 20.55 53.00 4.28
CA LEU A 5 20.47 51.66 4.88
C LEU A 5 21.30 51.55 6.17
N HIS A 6 22.42 52.31 6.25
CA HIS A 6 23.23 52.43 7.45
C HIS A 6 22.60 53.29 8.56
N SER A 7 21.72 54.23 8.21
CA SER A 7 21.06 55.14 9.15
C SER A 7 19.99 54.46 10.04
N LEU A 8 19.28 53.44 9.54
CA LEU A 8 18.33 52.67 10.36
C LEU A 8 19.07 51.63 11.23
N LYS A 9 19.94 52.05 12.17
CA LYS A 9 20.52 51.12 13.14
C LYS A 9 19.37 50.36 13.85
N THR A 10 19.37 49.04 13.69
CA THR A 10 18.34 48.14 14.24
C THR A 10 18.14 48.38 15.74
N GLU A 11 19.20 48.78 16.45
CA GLU A 11 19.19 49.16 17.87
C GLU A 11 18.32 50.38 18.19
N THR A 12 18.34 51.42 17.36
CA THR A 12 17.52 52.63 17.56
C THR A 12 16.03 52.33 17.37
N LEU A 13 15.69 51.47 16.42
CA LEU A 13 14.31 51.02 16.17
C LEU A 13 13.81 50.11 17.30
N ILE A 14 14.69 49.24 17.80
CA ILE A 14 14.46 48.39 18.97
C ILE A 14 14.17 49.20 20.25
N LEU A 15 14.77 50.39 20.37
CA LEU A 15 14.53 51.32 21.48
C LEU A 15 13.18 52.04 21.34
N GLN A 16 12.71 52.29 20.12
CA GLN A 16 11.43 52.96 19.85
C GLN A 16 10.18 52.10 20.14
N ARG A 17 10.34 50.80 20.46
CA ARG A 17 9.26 49.87 20.85
C ARG A 17 8.09 49.74 19.84
N LYS A 18 8.27 50.15 18.59
CA LYS A 18 7.23 50.12 17.55
C LYS A 18 6.66 48.72 17.32
N HIS A 19 5.38 48.62 16.97
CA HIS A 19 4.77 47.34 16.62
C HIS A 19 5.42 46.79 15.32
N PRO A 20 5.70 45.47 15.19
CA PRO A 20 6.36 44.95 14.00
C PRO A 20 5.62 45.25 12.70
N GLY A 21 4.30 45.20 12.71
CA GLY A 21 3.48 45.57 11.54
C GLY A 21 3.67 47.02 11.08
N GLU A 22 3.74 47.98 12.00
CA GLU A 22 3.98 49.40 11.67
C GLU A 22 5.39 49.63 11.15
N LEU A 23 6.37 48.95 11.76
CA LEU A 23 7.75 49.03 11.32
C LEU A 23 7.92 48.45 9.92
N PHE A 24 7.21 47.36 9.60
CA PHE A 24 7.20 46.77 8.27
C PHE A 24 6.75 47.77 7.21
N GLU A 25 5.57 48.38 7.39
CA GLU A 25 5.04 49.39 6.46
C GLU A 25 6.03 50.53 6.23
N HIS A 26 6.63 51.03 7.32
CA HIS A 26 7.61 52.11 7.25
C HIS A 26 8.89 51.69 6.50
N MET A 27 9.40 50.49 6.75
CA MET A 27 10.59 49.97 6.08
C MET A 27 10.32 49.74 4.59
N ILE A 28 9.18 49.14 4.24
CA ILE A 28 8.79 48.88 2.84
C ILE A 28 8.59 50.18 2.06
N GLN A 29 7.99 51.22 2.66
CA GLN A 29 7.82 52.53 2.01
C GLN A 29 9.15 53.22 1.66
N GLN A 30 10.25 52.87 2.34
CA GLN A 30 11.59 53.41 2.06
C GLN A 30 12.34 52.62 1.00
N VAL A 31 11.84 51.45 0.59
CA VAL A 31 12.46 50.61 -0.44
C VAL A 31 12.04 51.11 -1.81
N SER A 32 12.90 51.91 -2.46
CA SER A 32 12.71 52.33 -3.85
C SER A 32 13.27 51.30 -4.86
N ASP A 33 14.17 50.42 -4.40
CA ASP A 33 14.84 49.42 -5.24
C ASP A 33 14.49 48.00 -4.77
N LYS A 34 13.91 47.18 -5.66
CA LYS A 34 13.54 45.79 -5.35
C LYS A 34 14.76 44.94 -4.97
N SER A 35 15.97 45.32 -5.37
CA SER A 35 17.20 44.57 -5.08
C SER A 35 17.56 44.53 -3.59
N ILE A 36 17.17 45.55 -2.81
CA ILE A 36 17.43 45.61 -1.36
C ILE A 36 16.28 45.06 -0.52
N LEU A 37 15.17 44.66 -1.15
CA LEU A 37 13.96 44.25 -0.46
C LEU A 37 14.20 43.01 0.43
N ASP A 38 15.01 42.05 -0.02
CA ASP A 38 15.33 40.86 0.78
C ASP A 38 16.13 41.21 2.03
N GLU A 39 17.11 42.10 1.92
CA GLU A 39 17.89 42.57 3.09
C GLU A 39 16.99 43.27 4.11
N VAL A 40 16.07 44.12 3.63
CA VAL A 40 15.11 44.85 4.48
C VAL A 40 14.15 43.87 5.17
N ILE A 41 13.63 42.88 4.45
CA ILE A 41 12.76 41.84 5.03
C ILE A 41 13.52 41.03 6.08
N VAL A 42 14.73 40.54 5.79
CA VAL A 42 15.53 39.76 6.75
C VAL A 42 15.82 40.56 8.02
N ARG A 43 16.10 41.86 7.88
CA ARG A 43 16.29 42.76 9.02
C ARG A 43 15.02 42.93 9.85
N TRP A 44 13.88 43.05 9.20
CA TRP A 44 12.58 43.12 9.87
C TRP A 44 12.24 41.78 10.57
N LEU A 45 12.50 40.63 9.95
CA LEU A 45 12.31 39.32 10.58
C LEU A 45 13.20 39.14 11.81
N THR A 46 14.45 39.60 11.74
CA THR A 46 15.35 39.64 12.90
C THR A 46 14.78 40.51 14.02
N TYR A 47 14.14 41.63 13.66
CA TYR A 47 13.43 42.47 14.63
C TYR A 47 12.23 41.75 15.26
N VAL A 48 11.41 41.06 14.47
CA VAL A 48 10.28 40.25 14.96
C VAL A 48 10.76 39.22 15.98
N GLY A 49 11.83 38.47 15.69
CA GLY A 49 12.42 37.50 16.63
C GLY A 49 12.83 38.16 17.95
N LYS A 50 13.52 39.30 17.90
CA LYS A 50 13.89 40.08 19.10
C LYS A 50 12.69 40.66 19.85
N TYR A 51 11.63 41.03 19.13
CA TYR A 51 10.39 41.55 19.70
C TYR A 51 9.66 40.46 20.50
N ARG A 52 9.54 39.25 19.93
CA ARG A 52 8.97 38.08 20.59
C ARG A 52 9.77 37.62 21.80
N ALA A 53 11.10 37.61 21.71
CA ALA A 53 11.99 37.26 22.83
C ALA A 53 11.83 38.17 24.06
N ARG A 54 11.17 39.33 23.92
CA ARG A 54 10.83 40.24 25.04
C ARG A 54 9.44 39.98 25.63
N GLY A 55 8.80 38.86 25.29
CA GLY A 55 7.47 38.48 25.74
C GLY A 55 6.34 39.24 25.05
N LYS A 56 6.61 39.93 23.94
CA LYS A 56 5.57 40.61 23.15
C LYS A 56 5.06 39.70 22.03
N THR A 57 3.78 39.76 21.73
CA THR A 57 3.14 38.91 20.73
C THR A 57 3.18 39.53 19.34
N TYR A 58 3.53 38.73 18.34
CA TYR A 58 3.34 39.02 16.92
C TYR A 58 3.39 37.66 16.20
N SER A 59 2.26 37.07 15.85
CA SER A 59 2.18 35.65 15.45
C SER A 59 2.88 35.36 14.11
N ASP A 60 3.12 34.09 13.80
CA ASP A 60 3.64 33.69 12.48
C ASP A 60 2.63 34.05 11.38
N ASP A 61 1.33 33.93 11.65
CA ASP A 61 0.27 34.30 10.71
C ASP A 61 0.29 35.80 10.39
N GLU A 62 0.53 36.66 11.39
CA GLU A 62 0.69 38.10 11.18
C GLU A 62 1.94 38.42 10.34
N VAL A 63 3.04 37.67 10.53
CA VAL A 63 4.25 37.81 9.71
C VAL A 63 3.96 37.42 8.26
N VAL A 64 3.39 36.24 8.04
CA VAL A 64 3.06 35.72 6.71
C VAL A 64 2.07 36.62 5.98
N THR A 65 1.05 37.14 6.69
CA THR A 65 0.08 38.10 6.13
C THR A 65 0.77 39.34 5.60
N LYS A 66 1.72 39.91 6.37
CA LYS A 66 2.49 41.08 5.94
C LYS A 66 3.43 40.78 4.78
N LEU A 67 4.12 39.65 4.82
CA LEU A 67 5.01 39.29 3.70
C LEU A 67 4.23 39.00 2.41
N SER A 68 3.05 38.39 2.53
CA SER A 68 2.15 38.10 1.40
C SER A 68 1.62 39.36 0.70
N SER A 69 1.65 40.54 1.35
CA SER A 69 1.24 41.79 0.70
C SER A 69 2.31 42.37 -0.22
N VAL A 70 3.54 41.86 -0.18
CA VAL A 70 4.68 42.38 -0.96
C VAL A 70 5.44 41.32 -1.76
N ARG A 71 5.15 40.03 -1.54
CA ARG A 71 5.79 38.89 -2.21
C ARG A 71 4.76 37.88 -2.67
N THR A 72 5.06 37.22 -3.78
CA THR A 72 4.33 36.02 -4.25
C THR A 72 4.64 34.81 -3.37
N ASP A 73 3.78 33.80 -3.38
CA ASP A 73 3.99 32.58 -2.58
C ASP A 73 5.30 31.87 -2.91
N LYS A 74 5.69 31.86 -4.20
CA LYS A 74 6.98 31.33 -4.64
C LYS A 74 8.17 32.13 -4.09
N GLU A 75 8.08 33.46 -4.08
CA GLU A 75 9.12 34.31 -3.47
C GLU A 75 9.18 34.12 -1.95
N LEU A 76 8.05 33.86 -1.28
CA LEU A 76 8.02 33.58 0.16
C LEU A 76 8.68 32.25 0.51
N VAL A 77 8.39 31.18 -0.24
CA VAL A 77 9.04 29.88 -0.06
C VAL A 77 10.56 30.02 -0.20
N ALA A 78 11.02 30.66 -1.28
CA ALA A 78 12.45 30.88 -1.52
C ALA A 78 13.10 31.75 -0.42
N LEU A 79 12.40 32.78 0.07
CA LEU A 79 12.88 33.59 1.19
C LEU A 79 13.02 32.74 2.46
N PHE A 80 12.02 31.94 2.80
CA PHE A 80 12.06 31.06 3.98
C PHE A 80 13.17 30.01 3.87
N ASP A 81 13.38 29.45 2.69
CA ASP A 81 14.48 28.54 2.41
C ASP A 81 15.85 29.23 2.58
N SER A 82 15.99 30.46 2.09
CA SER A 82 17.22 31.25 2.24
C SER A 82 17.55 31.55 3.70
N ILE A 83 16.59 32.05 4.48
CA ILE A 83 16.85 32.41 5.89
C ILE A 83 17.05 31.19 6.79
N ARG A 84 16.54 30.02 6.41
CA ARG A 84 16.73 28.76 7.17
C ARG A 84 18.20 28.33 7.22
N THR A 85 19.02 28.78 6.28
CA THR A 85 20.46 28.51 6.28
C THR A 85 21.21 29.16 7.46
N ASP A 86 20.62 30.20 8.09
CA ASP A 86 21.10 30.74 9.36
C ASP A 86 20.52 29.93 10.53
N SER A 87 21.37 29.24 11.27
CA SER A 87 20.96 28.39 12.40
C SER A 87 20.15 29.13 13.47
N ARG A 88 20.29 30.46 13.59
CA ARG A 88 19.53 31.28 14.54
C ARG A 88 18.11 31.58 14.06
N MET A 89 17.86 31.43 12.77
CA MET A 89 16.57 31.69 12.11
C MET A 89 15.89 30.40 11.65
N HIS A 90 16.54 29.23 11.80
CA HIS A 90 16.05 27.94 11.34
C HIS A 90 14.61 27.64 11.80
N ASP A 91 14.39 27.62 13.12
CA ASP A 91 13.08 27.27 13.68
C ASP A 91 12.04 28.35 13.39
N PHE A 92 12.48 29.61 13.33
CA PHE A 92 11.63 30.72 12.94
C PHE A 92 11.16 30.58 11.48
N ALA A 93 12.05 30.21 10.56
CA ALA A 93 11.74 29.97 9.16
C ALA A 93 10.74 28.81 8.99
N ASN A 94 10.94 27.71 9.73
CA ASN A 94 9.97 26.60 9.77
C ASN A 94 8.62 27.07 10.31
N GLY A 95 8.63 27.91 11.36
CA GLY A 95 7.42 28.51 11.91
C GLY A 95 6.61 29.30 10.90
N LEU A 96 7.28 30.17 10.13
CA LEU A 96 6.68 30.98 9.06
C LEU A 96 6.17 30.14 7.90
N GLN A 97 6.91 29.11 7.52
CA GLN A 97 6.51 28.20 6.46
C GLN A 97 5.26 27.42 6.83
N ILE A 98 5.17 26.91 8.06
CA ILE A 98 3.96 26.27 8.56
C ILE A 98 2.79 27.25 8.60
N ALA A 99 3.01 28.50 9.01
CA ALA A 99 1.95 29.50 8.95
C ALA A 99 1.50 29.78 7.51
N LEU A 100 2.42 29.75 6.53
CA LEU A 100 2.09 29.88 5.12
C LEU A 100 1.26 28.69 4.62
N THR A 101 1.59 27.45 5.00
CA THR A 101 0.81 26.27 4.59
C THR A 101 -0.58 26.23 5.23
N VAL A 102 -0.70 26.65 6.49
CA VAL A 102 -2.00 26.78 7.17
C VAL A 102 -2.86 27.87 6.52
N ALA A 103 -2.25 29.03 6.21
CA ALA A 103 -2.98 30.15 5.59
C ALA A 103 -3.37 29.88 4.13
N LYS A 104 -2.54 29.11 3.40
CA LYS A 104 -2.71 28.84 1.97
C LYS A 104 -2.34 27.39 1.63
N PRO A 105 -3.23 26.40 1.87
CA PRO A 105 -2.94 24.99 1.63
C PRO A 105 -2.52 24.68 0.18
N ASP A 106 -3.09 25.37 -0.80
CA ASP A 106 -2.78 25.16 -2.23
C ASP A 106 -1.30 25.46 -2.58
N VAL A 107 -0.63 26.33 -1.80
CA VAL A 107 0.80 26.64 -1.96
C VAL A 107 1.66 25.39 -1.73
N VAL A 108 1.22 24.46 -0.89
CA VAL A 108 1.93 23.21 -0.64
C VAL A 108 2.04 22.40 -1.93
N LYS A 109 0.89 22.20 -2.58
CA LYS A 109 0.77 21.36 -3.78
C LYS A 109 1.37 22.02 -5.01
N ASP A 110 1.08 23.30 -5.22
CA ASP A 110 1.39 23.99 -6.48
C ASP A 110 2.81 24.56 -6.53
N VAL A 111 3.40 24.88 -5.37
CA VAL A 111 4.69 25.57 -5.28
C VAL A 111 5.70 24.74 -4.52
N MET A 112 5.39 24.36 -3.29
CA MET A 112 6.36 23.79 -2.36
C MET A 112 6.80 22.38 -2.74
N ILE A 113 5.85 21.46 -2.99
CA ILE A 113 6.16 20.06 -3.35
C ILE A 113 7.06 20.00 -4.61
N PRO A 114 6.72 20.67 -5.73
CA PRO A 114 7.59 20.68 -6.91
C PRO A 114 8.98 21.25 -6.61
N THR A 115 9.06 22.35 -5.86
CA THR A 115 10.33 22.98 -5.49
C THR A 115 11.18 22.04 -4.65
N TRP A 116 10.68 21.54 -3.51
CA TRP A 116 11.44 20.67 -2.61
C TRP A 116 11.82 19.34 -3.25
N ALA A 117 10.99 18.79 -4.13
CA ALA A 117 11.30 17.55 -4.84
C ALA A 117 12.44 17.79 -5.86
N SER A 118 12.42 18.93 -6.56
CA SER A 118 13.49 19.30 -7.50
C SER A 118 14.82 19.61 -6.80
N GLU A 119 14.77 20.18 -5.60
CA GLU A 119 15.93 20.47 -4.75
C GLU A 119 16.39 19.26 -3.93
N LYS A 120 15.66 18.14 -4.00
CA LYS A 120 15.95 16.90 -3.26
C LYS A 120 16.03 17.10 -1.75
N VAL A 121 15.18 17.95 -1.19
CA VAL A 121 15.02 18.08 0.27
C VAL A 121 14.65 16.71 0.86
N LEU A 122 15.19 16.32 2.02
CA LEU A 122 14.84 15.02 2.58
C LEU A 122 13.40 15.03 3.11
N PRO A 123 12.61 13.94 2.98
CA PRO A 123 11.27 13.88 3.54
C PRO A 123 11.19 14.18 5.04
N GLU A 124 12.20 13.83 5.82
CA GLU A 124 12.29 14.16 7.25
C GLU A 124 12.37 15.67 7.48
N ASP A 125 13.09 16.40 6.63
CA ASP A 125 13.19 17.85 6.71
C ASP A 125 11.86 18.50 6.29
N VAL A 126 11.19 17.96 5.26
CA VAL A 126 9.87 18.44 4.84
C VAL A 126 8.83 18.19 5.92
N PHE A 127 8.90 17.05 6.62
CA PHE A 127 8.03 16.75 7.76
C PHE A 127 8.08 17.87 8.80
N GLN A 128 9.28 18.40 9.11
CA GLN A 128 9.44 19.50 10.07
C GLN A 128 8.91 20.85 9.57
N ARG A 129 8.75 21.01 8.25
CA ARG A 129 8.29 22.25 7.60
C ARG A 129 6.77 22.30 7.39
N LEU A 130 6.06 21.21 7.67
CA LEU A 130 4.61 21.08 7.49
C LEU A 130 3.88 21.16 8.85
N PRO A 131 2.57 21.47 8.87
CA PRO A 131 1.80 21.61 10.11
C PRO A 131 1.80 20.37 11.00
N ILE A 132 2.04 19.19 10.40
CA ILE A 132 2.15 17.90 11.09
C ILE A 132 3.18 17.90 12.23
N SER A 133 4.25 18.71 12.16
CA SER A 133 5.24 18.83 13.25
C SER A 133 4.72 19.66 14.43
N LYS A 134 4.01 20.76 14.16
CA LYS A 134 3.49 21.69 15.18
C LYS A 134 2.30 21.13 15.97
N ALA A 135 1.54 20.18 15.42
CA ALA A 135 0.45 19.50 16.13
C ALA A 135 0.92 18.90 17.48
N ARG A 136 2.20 18.54 17.59
CA ARG A 136 2.79 17.91 18.77
C ARG A 136 3.49 18.90 19.73
N GLU A 137 4.05 19.99 19.23
CA GLU A 137 4.74 21.00 20.04
C GLU A 137 3.78 21.76 20.96
N ARG A 138 2.58 22.10 20.45
CA ARG A 138 1.53 22.83 21.20
C ARG A 138 1.12 22.15 22.51
N LEU A 139 1.45 20.88 22.67
CA LEU A 139 1.01 20.05 23.78
C LEU A 139 2.13 19.81 24.81
N ARG A 140 3.40 20.01 24.45
CA ARG A 140 4.50 19.96 25.44
C ARG A 140 4.52 21.18 26.35
N ASP A 141 4.14 22.36 25.84
CA ASP A 141 4.18 23.61 26.61
C ASP A 141 3.13 23.69 27.73
N VAL A 142 2.10 22.84 27.71
CA VAL A 142 1.03 22.83 28.73
C VAL A 142 1.36 21.89 29.90
N GLY A 143 2.49 21.17 29.87
CA GLY A 143 2.90 20.26 30.96
C GLY A 143 2.02 19.02 31.13
N GLU A 144 0.91 18.92 30.41
CA GLU A 144 0.17 17.68 30.21
C GLU A 144 0.59 17.08 28.86
N GLU A 145 1.13 15.86 28.89
CA GLU A 145 1.53 15.09 27.71
C GLU A 145 0.30 14.59 26.93
N VAL A 146 -0.60 15.51 26.56
CA VAL A 146 -1.76 15.19 25.72
C VAL A 146 -1.23 15.09 24.30
N LYS A 147 -0.86 13.90 23.84
CA LYS A 147 -0.58 13.66 22.42
C LYS A 147 -1.90 13.85 21.66
N GLY A 148 -2.07 15.03 21.07
CA GLY A 148 -3.18 15.33 20.18
C GLY A 148 -3.03 14.50 18.91
N PRO A 149 -4.13 14.00 18.32
CA PRO A 149 -4.06 13.25 17.09
C PRO A 149 -3.53 14.16 15.98
N ILE A 150 -2.62 13.64 15.15
CA ILE A 150 -2.24 14.28 13.90
C ILE A 150 -3.47 14.36 12.99
N ASP A 151 -3.69 15.53 12.38
CA ASP A 151 -4.73 15.68 11.37
C ASP A 151 -4.34 14.83 10.13
N PRO A 152 -5.22 13.92 9.67
CA PRO A 152 -4.94 13.10 8.49
C PRO A 152 -4.61 13.94 7.25
N LYS A 153 -5.15 15.15 7.12
CA LYS A 153 -4.86 16.06 5.99
C LYS A 153 -3.43 16.58 6.01
N ASP A 154 -2.89 16.87 7.19
CA ASP A 154 -1.49 17.31 7.32
C ASP A 154 -0.54 16.16 6.94
N LEU A 155 -0.92 14.92 7.27
CA LEU A 155 -0.16 13.74 6.84
C LEU A 155 -0.28 13.49 5.33
N GLU A 156 -1.47 13.66 4.74
CA GLU A 156 -1.68 13.55 3.29
C GLU A 156 -0.72 14.46 2.51
N GLN A 157 -0.54 15.71 2.91
CA GLN A 157 0.39 16.64 2.25
C GLN A 157 1.85 16.14 2.29
N TRP A 158 2.27 15.58 3.42
CA TRP A 158 3.61 15.00 3.54
C TRP A 158 3.77 13.73 2.71
N LEU A 159 2.74 12.88 2.63
CA LEU A 159 2.75 11.69 1.79
C LEU A 159 2.77 12.04 0.30
N GLU A 160 2.01 13.06 -0.14
CA GLU A 160 2.08 13.58 -1.52
C GLU A 160 3.52 14.03 -1.85
N TYR A 161 4.21 14.67 -0.89
CA TYR A 161 5.61 15.03 -1.06
C TYR A 161 6.52 13.81 -1.19
N VAL A 162 6.38 12.81 -0.32
CA VAL A 162 7.19 11.58 -0.36
C VAL A 162 7.03 10.88 -1.72
N ASP A 163 5.80 10.78 -2.21
CA ASP A 163 5.52 10.14 -3.50
C ASP A 163 6.15 10.94 -4.66
N ALA A 164 6.10 12.27 -4.62
CA ALA A 164 6.80 13.12 -5.59
C ALA A 164 8.34 12.96 -5.51
N TYR A 165 8.89 12.87 -4.31
CA TYR A 165 10.32 12.67 -4.06
C TYR A 165 10.81 11.34 -4.67
N ILE A 166 10.07 10.25 -4.45
CA ILE A 166 10.35 8.92 -5.01
C ILE A 166 10.22 8.94 -6.54
N LYS A 167 9.17 9.57 -7.08
CA LYS A 167 8.93 9.68 -8.52
C LYS A 167 10.06 10.39 -9.27
N MET A 168 10.79 11.28 -8.60
CA MET A 168 12.00 11.93 -9.13
C MET A 168 13.25 11.02 -9.14
N GLY A 169 13.11 9.76 -8.70
CA GLY A 169 14.19 8.77 -8.64
C GLY A 169 15.09 8.92 -7.41
N ASN A 170 14.67 9.69 -6.40
CA ASN A 170 15.38 9.74 -5.13
C ASN A 170 15.00 8.52 -4.28
N ARG A 171 15.95 8.06 -3.45
CA ARG A 171 15.75 6.88 -2.61
C ARG A 171 15.04 7.28 -1.31
N TYR A 172 13.85 6.74 -1.11
CA TYR A 172 13.09 6.77 0.14
C TYR A 172 12.10 5.61 0.07
N ASP A 173 12.16 4.65 0.98
CA ASP A 173 11.28 3.49 0.95
C ASP A 173 10.20 3.55 2.04
N ASN A 174 9.32 2.55 2.06
CA ASN A 174 8.24 2.51 3.05
C ASN A 174 8.79 2.23 4.46
N ASP A 175 9.95 1.59 4.60
CA ASP A 175 10.55 1.35 5.92
C ASP A 175 11.05 2.67 6.52
N ASP A 176 11.74 3.50 5.72
CA ASP A 176 12.13 4.87 6.09
C ASP A 176 10.91 5.70 6.55
N LEU A 177 9.82 5.63 5.78
CA LEU A 177 8.56 6.31 6.08
C LEU A 177 7.96 5.87 7.43
N ILE A 178 7.78 4.56 7.62
CA ILE A 178 7.17 4.01 8.83
C ILE A 178 8.06 4.31 10.05
N MET A 179 9.39 4.17 9.90
CA MET A 179 10.33 4.51 10.96
C MET A 179 10.24 5.98 11.35
N LYS A 180 10.23 6.90 10.38
CA LYS A 180 10.05 8.34 10.65
C LYS A 180 8.76 8.61 11.42
N LEU A 181 7.64 8.06 10.96
CA LEU A 181 6.37 8.23 11.66
C LEU A 181 6.38 7.60 13.06
N SER A 182 7.08 6.48 13.28
CA SER A 182 7.17 5.84 14.59
C SER A 182 7.99 6.62 15.63
N PHE A 183 8.91 7.49 15.20
CA PHE A 183 9.58 8.44 16.09
C PHE A 183 8.65 9.60 16.50
N GLU A 184 7.70 9.93 15.62
CA GLU A 184 6.78 11.05 15.82
C GLU A 184 5.44 10.66 16.47
N ILE A 185 5.06 9.39 16.35
CA ILE A 185 3.73 8.88 16.68
C ILE A 185 3.93 7.54 17.37
N SER A 186 3.20 7.27 18.45
CA SER A 186 3.35 5.96 19.07
C SER A 186 2.86 4.87 18.11
N TRP A 187 3.53 3.72 18.15
CA TRP A 187 3.15 2.56 17.38
C TRP A 187 1.67 2.15 17.54
N ASP A 188 1.06 2.43 18.70
CA ASP A 188 -0.33 2.09 18.99
C ASP A 188 -1.33 3.09 18.35
N GLU A 189 -0.88 4.30 18.01
CA GLU A 189 -1.68 5.35 17.37
C GLU A 189 -1.63 5.28 15.83
N LEU A 190 -0.53 4.79 15.26
CA LEU A 190 -0.33 4.66 13.81
C LEU A 190 -1.47 3.92 13.09
N PRO A 191 -1.98 2.77 13.61
CA PRO A 191 -3.15 2.10 13.03
C PRO A 191 -4.35 2.99 12.80
N ALA A 192 -4.73 3.80 13.81
CA ALA A 192 -5.91 4.64 13.75
C ALA A 192 -5.69 5.80 12.78
N LEU A 193 -4.47 6.35 12.75
CA LEU A 193 -4.09 7.41 11.82
C LEU A 193 -4.14 6.91 10.37
N PHE A 194 -3.50 5.78 10.06
CA PHE A 194 -3.54 5.24 8.70
C PHE A 194 -4.94 4.83 8.28
N TYR A 195 -5.74 4.27 9.20
CA TYR A 195 -7.14 4.00 8.91
C TYR A 195 -7.91 5.29 8.57
N SER A 196 -7.69 6.38 9.31
CA SER A 196 -8.37 7.66 9.04
C SER A 196 -8.02 8.29 7.68
N LEU A 197 -6.81 8.02 7.14
CA LEU A 197 -6.44 8.44 5.78
C LEU A 197 -7.36 7.85 4.71
N ARG A 198 -7.98 6.68 4.95
CA ARG A 198 -8.92 6.08 3.99
C ARG A 198 -10.14 6.96 3.71
N SER A 199 -10.47 7.88 4.61
CA SER A 199 -11.58 8.82 4.45
C SER A 199 -11.26 10.02 3.56
N LEU A 200 -9.98 10.22 3.20
CA LEU A 200 -9.54 11.25 2.28
C LEU A 200 -9.64 10.75 0.84
N ASP A 201 -10.03 11.66 -0.06
CA ASP A 201 -10.23 11.33 -1.47
C ASP A 201 -8.90 10.87 -2.11
N GLY A 202 -8.93 9.76 -2.83
CA GLY A 202 -7.73 9.18 -3.46
C GLY A 202 -6.72 8.49 -2.52
N MET A 203 -6.92 8.50 -1.20
CA MET A 203 -5.94 7.98 -0.23
C MET A 203 -6.16 6.53 0.23
N THR A 204 -7.26 5.88 -0.18
CA THR A 204 -7.59 4.51 0.27
C THR A 204 -6.46 3.51 0.00
N ALA A 205 -5.99 3.41 -1.24
CA ALA A 205 -4.95 2.43 -1.60
C ALA A 205 -3.61 2.69 -0.88
N ARG A 206 -3.24 3.97 -0.71
CA ARG A 206 -2.02 4.36 0.01
C ARG A 206 -2.13 4.04 1.50
N ALA A 207 -3.28 4.31 2.10
CA ALA A 207 -3.57 3.98 3.49
C ALA A 207 -3.57 2.47 3.76
N ASP A 208 -4.13 1.67 2.83
CA ASP A 208 -4.13 0.22 2.93
C ASP A 208 -2.70 -0.33 2.84
N ALA A 209 -1.89 0.19 1.92
CA ALA A 209 -0.47 -0.15 1.83
C ALA A 209 0.28 0.22 3.12
N LEU A 210 0.09 1.42 3.66
CA LEU A 210 0.74 1.85 4.91
C LEU A 210 0.39 0.95 6.09
N GLN A 211 -0.86 0.47 6.16
CA GLN A 211 -1.28 -0.48 7.18
C GLN A 211 -0.63 -1.85 7.01
N ALA A 212 -0.52 -2.35 5.77
CA ALA A 212 0.20 -3.58 5.48
C ALA A 212 1.68 -3.47 5.90
N TRP A 213 2.36 -2.38 5.50
CA TRP A 213 3.75 -2.11 5.87
C TRP A 213 3.95 -1.95 7.38
N LEU A 214 2.98 -1.34 8.08
CA LEU A 214 3.02 -1.23 9.55
C LEU A 214 3.06 -2.60 10.22
N VAL A 215 2.31 -3.58 9.71
CA VAL A 215 2.30 -4.96 10.23
C VAL A 215 3.62 -5.66 9.91
N VAL A 216 4.20 -5.46 8.72
CA VAL A 216 5.53 -6.00 8.38
C VAL A 216 6.59 -5.45 9.34
N ALA A 217 6.60 -4.14 9.56
CA ALA A 217 7.58 -3.48 10.44
C ALA A 217 7.40 -3.88 11.91
N LYS A 218 6.16 -4.09 12.37
CA LYS A 218 5.87 -4.47 13.76
C LYS A 218 4.64 -5.40 13.85
N PRO A 219 4.84 -6.73 13.68
CA PRO A 219 3.74 -7.71 13.65
C PRO A 219 2.82 -7.68 14.88
N SER A 220 3.37 -7.35 16.06
CA SER A 220 2.60 -7.22 17.31
C SER A 220 1.45 -6.20 17.27
N ILE A 221 1.45 -5.26 16.31
CA ILE A 221 0.39 -4.25 16.13
C ILE A 221 -0.89 -4.84 15.52
N LEU A 222 -0.82 -6.03 14.89
CA LEU A 222 -1.93 -6.58 14.13
C LEU A 222 -3.21 -6.80 14.95
N LYS A 223 -3.11 -7.38 16.15
CA LYS A 223 -4.29 -7.58 17.01
C LYS A 223 -4.88 -6.25 17.53
N PRO A 224 -4.08 -5.22 17.91
CA PRO A 224 -4.58 -3.85 18.08
C PRO A 224 -5.30 -3.27 16.84
N MET A 225 -4.74 -3.46 15.63
CA MET A 225 -5.38 -3.03 14.37
C MET A 225 -6.75 -3.67 14.18
N PHE A 226 -6.89 -4.97 14.45
CA PHE A 226 -8.19 -5.66 14.38
C PHE A 226 -9.25 -5.00 15.25
N LYS A 227 -8.89 -4.50 16.44
CA LYS A 227 -9.84 -3.79 17.32
C LYS A 227 -10.31 -2.48 16.71
N ILE A 228 -9.42 -1.77 16.02
CA ILE A 228 -9.74 -0.51 15.32
C ILE A 228 -10.67 -0.80 14.14
N TRP A 229 -10.31 -1.77 13.30
CA TRP A 229 -11.13 -2.20 12.17
C TRP A 229 -12.52 -2.69 12.60
N LEU A 230 -12.61 -3.49 13.66
CA LEU A 230 -13.89 -3.91 14.24
C LEU A 230 -14.68 -2.77 14.86
N LYS A 231 -14.03 -1.75 15.42
CA LYS A 231 -14.74 -0.56 15.93
C LYS A 231 -15.33 0.24 14.78
N ALA A 232 -14.63 0.32 13.66
CA ALA A 232 -15.05 1.02 12.47
C ALA A 232 -15.91 0.18 11.51
N ASN A 233 -16.26 -1.05 11.88
CA ASN A 233 -17.06 -1.99 11.07
C ASN A 233 -16.46 -2.23 9.66
N VAL A 234 -15.14 -2.37 9.60
CA VAL A 234 -14.43 -2.71 8.36
C VAL A 234 -14.79 -4.13 7.94
N LEU A 235 -15.25 -4.32 6.70
CA LEU A 235 -15.58 -5.63 6.17
C LEU A 235 -14.33 -6.53 6.08
N PRO A 236 -14.45 -7.85 6.23
CA PRO A 236 -13.32 -8.75 6.06
C PRO A 236 -12.61 -8.64 4.70
N GLU A 237 -13.33 -8.32 3.62
CA GLU A 237 -12.73 -8.04 2.31
C GLU A 237 -11.83 -6.79 2.34
N ASP A 238 -12.29 -5.68 2.91
CA ASP A 238 -11.47 -4.49 3.10
C ASP A 238 -10.25 -4.76 4.00
N ALA A 239 -10.45 -5.53 5.08
CA ALA A 239 -9.37 -5.91 5.97
C ALA A 239 -8.30 -6.74 5.26
N TYR A 240 -8.69 -7.64 4.36
CA TYR A 240 -7.76 -8.43 3.55
C TYR A 240 -6.77 -7.54 2.80
N HIS A 241 -7.25 -6.46 2.17
CA HIS A 241 -6.41 -5.56 1.38
C HIS A 241 -5.47 -4.68 2.23
N MET A 242 -5.73 -4.54 3.53
CA MET A 242 -4.86 -3.84 4.48
C MET A 242 -3.82 -4.77 5.14
N MET A 243 -3.88 -6.07 4.87
CA MET A 243 -2.93 -7.05 5.42
C MET A 243 -1.69 -7.16 4.53
N PRO A 244 -0.52 -7.49 5.11
CA PRO A 244 0.71 -7.72 4.34
C PRO A 244 0.65 -8.93 3.41
N VAL A 245 -0.42 -9.72 3.48
CA VAL A 245 -0.63 -10.85 2.60
C VAL A 245 -1.23 -10.44 1.26
N ALA A 246 -1.93 -9.31 1.15
CA ALA A 246 -2.59 -8.93 -0.10
C ALA A 246 -1.60 -8.92 -1.28
N VAL A 247 -1.91 -9.70 -2.32
CA VAL A 247 -1.12 -9.73 -3.55
C VAL A 247 -1.31 -8.38 -4.22
N GLY A 248 -0.25 -7.57 -4.32
CA GLY A 248 -0.30 -6.36 -5.12
C GLY A 248 -0.62 -6.71 -6.58
N GLU A 249 -1.44 -5.91 -7.27
CA GLU A 249 -1.91 -6.19 -8.64
C GLU A 249 -0.77 -6.55 -9.62
N GLN A 250 0.44 -6.02 -9.39
CA GLN A 250 1.63 -6.26 -10.22
C GLN A 250 2.24 -7.67 -10.06
N SER A 251 1.80 -8.46 -9.07
CA SER A 251 2.41 -9.74 -8.70
C SER A 251 1.55 -10.97 -9.01
N ARG A 252 0.36 -10.83 -9.61
CA ARG A 252 -0.49 -11.99 -9.94
C ARG A 252 0.16 -13.03 -10.86
N ASP A 253 1.12 -12.61 -11.68
CA ASP A 253 1.92 -13.51 -12.54
C ASP A 253 3.26 -13.91 -11.91
N GLN A 254 3.66 -13.26 -10.82
CA GLN A 254 4.87 -13.60 -10.05
C GLN A 254 4.48 -14.54 -8.92
N GLN A 255 4.66 -15.83 -9.17
CA GLN A 255 4.55 -16.86 -8.14
C GLN A 255 5.45 -16.47 -6.96
N TYR A 256 4.92 -16.43 -5.73
CA TYR A 256 5.73 -16.18 -4.54
C TYR A 256 6.91 -17.14 -4.53
N SER A 257 8.06 -16.63 -4.09
CA SER A 257 9.17 -17.51 -3.75
C SER A 257 8.66 -18.53 -2.72
N PRO A 258 8.91 -19.83 -2.89
CA PRO A 258 8.58 -20.82 -1.87
C PRO A 258 9.08 -20.47 -0.46
N ALA A 259 10.11 -19.62 -0.35
CA ALA A 259 10.64 -19.11 0.91
C ALA A 259 9.70 -18.13 1.65
N ASP A 260 8.86 -17.38 0.92
CA ASP A 260 7.96 -16.37 1.50
C ASP A 260 6.59 -16.95 1.90
N TRP A 261 6.27 -18.15 1.39
CA TRP A 261 4.99 -18.80 1.59
C TRP A 261 4.59 -18.99 3.07
N PRO A 262 5.48 -19.40 3.99
CA PRO A 262 5.12 -19.51 5.41
C PRO A 262 4.57 -18.20 5.99
N THR A 263 5.22 -17.06 5.70
CA THR A 263 4.80 -15.73 6.15
C THR A 263 3.44 -15.34 5.59
N VAL A 264 3.19 -15.63 4.30
CA VAL A 264 1.89 -15.38 3.66
C VAL A 264 0.80 -16.24 4.27
N SER A 265 1.07 -17.53 4.50
CA SER A 265 0.14 -18.47 5.11
C SER A 265 -0.25 -18.04 6.53
N ASP A 266 0.73 -17.66 7.36
CA ASP A 266 0.48 -17.19 8.72
C ASP A 266 -0.37 -15.91 8.73
N GLY A 267 -0.07 -14.95 7.84
CA GLY A 267 -0.88 -13.73 7.73
C GLY A 267 -2.30 -13.99 7.21
N LEU A 268 -2.51 -15.03 6.38
CA LEU A 268 -3.86 -15.46 5.98
C LEU A 268 -4.63 -16.06 7.16
N VAL A 269 -3.97 -16.85 8.01
CA VAL A 269 -4.57 -17.36 9.26
C VAL A 269 -4.97 -16.20 10.18
N ASP A 270 -4.09 -15.21 10.37
CA ASP A 270 -4.41 -14.02 11.14
C ASP A 270 -5.60 -13.25 10.57
N TRP A 271 -5.71 -13.16 9.24
CA TRP A 271 -6.88 -12.56 8.60
C TRP A 271 -8.16 -13.38 8.84
N LEU A 272 -8.09 -14.72 8.85
CA LEU A 272 -9.23 -15.56 9.22
C LEU A 272 -9.67 -15.36 10.67
N ASP A 273 -8.73 -15.13 11.60
CA ASP A 273 -9.07 -14.72 12.96
C ASP A 273 -9.90 -13.42 12.95
N TYR A 274 -9.53 -12.44 12.11
CA TYR A 274 -10.29 -11.20 11.97
C TYR A 274 -11.71 -11.47 11.43
N VAL A 275 -11.85 -12.33 10.42
CA VAL A 275 -13.16 -12.74 9.87
C VAL A 275 -14.05 -13.33 10.97
N ASP A 276 -13.49 -14.18 11.82
CA ASP A 276 -14.21 -14.83 12.92
C ASP A 276 -14.60 -13.80 14.01
N MET A 277 -13.69 -12.89 14.36
CA MET A 277 -13.98 -11.78 15.28
C MET A 277 -15.08 -10.85 14.73
N TYR A 278 -15.07 -10.56 13.43
CA TYR A 278 -16.07 -9.74 12.75
C TYR A 278 -17.44 -10.43 12.79
N SER A 279 -17.48 -11.71 12.41
CA SER A 279 -18.69 -12.53 12.38
C SER A 279 -19.34 -12.67 13.75
N ALA A 280 -18.53 -12.77 14.81
CA ALA A 280 -19.01 -12.85 16.18
C ALA A 280 -19.61 -11.52 16.69
N LYS A 281 -19.10 -10.38 16.23
CA LYS A 281 -19.51 -9.05 16.70
C LYS A 281 -20.74 -8.50 15.97
N PHE A 282 -20.84 -8.73 14.68
CA PHE A 282 -21.86 -8.15 13.82
C PHE A 282 -22.87 -9.19 13.37
N ALA A 283 -22.78 -9.62 12.12
CA ALA A 283 -23.52 -10.74 11.57
C ALA A 283 -22.51 -11.73 10.97
N ALA A 284 -22.90 -13.01 10.89
CA ALA A 284 -22.08 -14.03 10.29
C ALA A 284 -21.63 -13.61 8.87
N TYR A 285 -20.33 -13.41 8.70
CA TYR A 285 -19.77 -13.16 7.38
C TYR A 285 -19.81 -14.48 6.59
N PRO A 286 -20.41 -14.52 5.38
CA PRO A 286 -20.60 -15.78 4.69
C PRO A 286 -19.26 -16.45 4.39
N ASP A 287 -19.08 -17.68 4.86
CA ASP A 287 -17.87 -18.48 4.62
C ASP A 287 -17.58 -18.66 3.11
N ASN A 288 -18.62 -18.70 2.28
CA ASN A 288 -18.49 -18.68 0.82
C ASN A 288 -17.85 -17.37 0.31
N ALA A 289 -18.18 -16.21 0.87
CA ALA A 289 -17.59 -14.94 0.44
C ALA A 289 -16.08 -14.89 0.74
N VAL A 290 -15.65 -15.49 1.85
CA VAL A 290 -14.23 -15.66 2.20
C VAL A 290 -13.51 -16.52 1.15
N PHE A 291 -14.09 -17.67 0.82
CA PHE A 291 -13.57 -18.57 -0.22
C PHE A 291 -13.49 -17.91 -1.60
N GLU A 292 -14.55 -17.21 -2.02
CA GLU A 292 -14.60 -16.50 -3.30
C GLU A 292 -13.54 -15.38 -3.38
N LEU A 293 -13.33 -14.64 -2.29
CA LEU A 293 -12.27 -13.63 -2.21
C LEU A 293 -10.88 -14.28 -2.37
N LEU A 294 -10.62 -15.36 -1.64
CA LEU A 294 -9.36 -16.09 -1.76
C LEU A 294 -9.13 -16.61 -3.20
N MET A 295 -10.16 -17.15 -3.85
CA MET A 295 -10.14 -17.58 -5.26
C MET A 295 -9.85 -16.43 -6.24
N LYS A 296 -10.30 -15.22 -5.93
CA LYS A 296 -10.06 -14.02 -6.75
C LYS A 296 -8.65 -13.48 -6.57
N GLU A 297 -8.11 -13.54 -5.35
CA GLU A 297 -6.87 -12.87 -4.97
C GLU A 297 -5.65 -13.80 -4.95
N ARG A 298 -5.83 -15.11 -5.11
CA ARG A 298 -4.74 -16.12 -5.07
C ARG A 298 -4.80 -17.08 -6.24
N THR A 299 -3.64 -17.63 -6.57
CA THR A 299 -3.54 -18.74 -7.50
C THR A 299 -4.09 -20.01 -6.86
N THR A 300 -4.62 -20.92 -7.69
CA THR A 300 -5.05 -22.25 -7.23
C THR A 300 -3.95 -22.98 -6.45
N ALA A 301 -2.70 -22.89 -6.89
CA ALA A 301 -1.58 -23.60 -6.27
C ALA A 301 -1.34 -23.12 -4.83
N GLU A 302 -1.37 -21.81 -4.61
CA GLU A 302 -1.32 -21.21 -3.26
C GLU A 302 -2.50 -21.70 -2.41
N LEU A 303 -3.72 -21.73 -2.96
CA LEU A 303 -4.90 -22.15 -2.20
C LEU A 303 -4.87 -23.63 -1.82
N VAL A 304 -4.40 -24.53 -2.70
CA VAL A 304 -4.20 -25.94 -2.36
C VAL A 304 -3.24 -26.08 -1.18
N ASN A 305 -2.08 -25.40 -1.26
CA ASN A 305 -1.10 -25.43 -0.17
C ASN A 305 -1.67 -24.83 1.12
N PHE A 306 -2.38 -23.71 1.03
CA PHE A 306 -2.95 -23.02 2.18
C PHE A 306 -4.01 -23.88 2.86
N PHE A 307 -4.98 -24.41 2.11
CA PHE A 307 -6.04 -25.27 2.67
C PHE A 307 -5.48 -26.58 3.20
N GLY A 308 -4.46 -27.15 2.56
CA GLY A 308 -3.71 -28.28 3.10
C GLY A 308 -3.08 -27.97 4.46
N SER A 309 -2.45 -26.80 4.62
CA SER A 309 -1.87 -26.36 5.89
C SER A 309 -2.92 -26.09 6.97
N LEU A 310 -4.09 -25.54 6.61
CA LEU A 310 -5.18 -25.24 7.54
C LEU A 310 -5.76 -26.49 8.21
N ARG A 311 -5.64 -27.68 7.62
CA ARG A 311 -6.08 -28.94 8.25
C ARG A 311 -5.39 -29.20 9.59
N TRP A 312 -4.17 -28.68 9.75
CA TRP A 312 -3.37 -28.83 10.96
C TRP A 312 -3.51 -27.65 11.92
N ALA A 313 -4.19 -26.58 11.51
CA ALA A 313 -4.48 -25.45 12.37
C ALA A 313 -5.67 -25.76 13.29
N SER A 314 -5.53 -25.42 14.58
CA SER A 314 -6.53 -25.71 15.59
C SER A 314 -7.89 -25.09 15.24
N GLY A 315 -8.93 -25.93 15.14
CA GLY A 315 -10.30 -25.49 14.85
C GLY A 315 -10.60 -25.17 13.38
N MET A 316 -9.64 -25.36 12.46
CA MET A 316 -9.79 -25.02 11.04
C MET A 316 -10.01 -26.22 10.13
N GLN A 317 -9.96 -27.45 10.65
CA GLN A 317 -10.03 -28.67 9.85
C GLN A 317 -11.30 -28.76 8.97
N GLU A 318 -12.49 -28.56 9.55
CA GLU A 318 -13.75 -28.64 8.81
C GLU A 318 -13.84 -27.57 7.70
N ARG A 319 -13.42 -26.34 8.02
CA ARG A 319 -13.35 -25.22 7.05
C ARG A 319 -12.38 -25.56 5.92
N ALA A 320 -11.21 -26.11 6.24
CA ALA A 320 -10.20 -26.51 5.26
C ALA A 320 -10.70 -27.63 4.33
N GLU A 321 -11.33 -28.67 4.86
CA GLU A 321 -11.90 -29.77 4.07
C GLU A 321 -13.02 -29.29 3.13
N LYS A 322 -13.90 -28.43 3.64
CA LYS A 322 -14.97 -27.80 2.85
C LYS A 322 -14.42 -26.95 1.72
N TRP A 323 -13.46 -26.06 2.01
CA TRP A 323 -12.85 -25.19 1.00
C TRP A 323 -12.02 -25.98 -0.02
N GLN A 324 -11.31 -27.02 0.40
CA GLN A 324 -10.63 -27.92 -0.51
C GLN A 324 -11.62 -28.61 -1.47
N THR A 325 -12.76 -29.08 -0.95
CA THR A 325 -13.81 -29.68 -1.79
C THR A 325 -14.37 -28.68 -2.80
N SER A 326 -14.66 -27.45 -2.36
CA SER A 326 -15.13 -26.37 -3.25
C SER A 326 -14.10 -25.99 -4.32
N LEU A 327 -12.81 -25.92 -3.94
CA LEU A 327 -11.70 -25.64 -4.86
C LEU A 327 -11.61 -26.73 -5.94
N ASN A 328 -11.65 -27.99 -5.53
CA ASN A 328 -11.62 -29.14 -6.41
C ASN A 328 -12.78 -29.12 -7.43
N LEU A 329 -14.00 -28.79 -6.99
CA LEU A 329 -15.16 -28.65 -7.88
C LEU A 329 -14.98 -27.52 -8.90
N LYS A 330 -14.50 -26.35 -8.46
CA LYS A 330 -14.23 -25.22 -9.36
C LYS A 330 -13.14 -25.54 -10.39
N LEU A 331 -12.11 -26.29 -9.98
CA LEU A 331 -11.05 -26.74 -10.89
C LEU A 331 -11.61 -27.65 -11.97
N LEU A 332 -12.41 -28.64 -11.59
CA LEU A 332 -13.05 -29.56 -12.54
C LEU A 332 -13.95 -28.81 -13.53
N GLU A 333 -14.74 -27.84 -13.05
CA GLU A 333 -15.58 -27.02 -13.91
C GLU A 333 -14.76 -26.15 -14.89
N GLY A 334 -13.70 -25.50 -14.40
CA GLY A 334 -12.81 -24.68 -15.22
C GLY A 334 -12.09 -25.49 -16.29
N VAL A 335 -11.61 -26.69 -15.95
CA VAL A 335 -10.98 -27.63 -16.89
C VAL A 335 -11.97 -28.09 -17.94
N ARG A 336 -13.19 -28.49 -17.53
CA ARG A 336 -14.25 -28.89 -18.47
C ARG A 336 -14.52 -27.79 -19.50
N LYS A 337 -14.72 -26.55 -19.04
CA LYS A 337 -14.94 -25.38 -19.92
C LYS A 337 -13.78 -25.17 -20.90
N LYS A 338 -12.54 -25.24 -20.44
CA LYS A 338 -11.35 -25.11 -21.31
C LYS A 338 -11.29 -26.20 -22.37
N LEU A 339 -11.60 -27.45 -22.02
CA LEU A 339 -11.62 -28.56 -22.96
C LEU A 339 -12.76 -28.43 -23.98
N ASP A 340 -13.94 -27.97 -23.55
CA ASP A 340 -15.05 -27.67 -24.45
C ASP A 340 -14.67 -26.56 -25.46
N THR A 341 -14.04 -25.47 -25.01
CA THR A 341 -13.53 -24.42 -25.90
C THR A 341 -12.47 -24.97 -26.88
N CYS A 342 -11.52 -25.79 -26.42
CA CYS A 342 -10.53 -26.41 -27.29
C CYS A 342 -11.19 -27.31 -28.36
N LEU A 343 -12.29 -27.98 -28.01
CA LEU A 343 -13.04 -28.82 -28.94
C LEU A 343 -13.77 -27.97 -29.99
N GLU A 344 -14.35 -26.84 -29.59
CA GLU A 344 -14.99 -25.88 -30.49
C GLU A 344 -14.00 -25.30 -31.49
N GLU A 345 -12.85 -24.83 -31.00
CA GLU A 345 -11.73 -24.25 -31.78
C GLU A 345 -10.96 -25.29 -32.61
N ASN A 346 -11.26 -26.58 -32.47
CA ASN A 346 -10.56 -27.68 -33.13
C ASN A 346 -9.06 -27.75 -32.81
N VAL A 347 -8.67 -27.34 -31.60
CA VAL A 347 -7.30 -27.39 -31.08
C VAL A 347 -6.81 -28.83 -31.07
N THR A 348 -5.57 -29.07 -31.52
CA THR A 348 -4.99 -30.41 -31.56
C THR A 348 -4.77 -30.97 -30.15
N LEU A 349 -4.79 -32.30 -30.02
CA LEU A 349 -4.68 -32.99 -28.74
C LEU A 349 -3.40 -32.63 -27.97
N ASP A 350 -2.28 -32.40 -28.65
CA ASP A 350 -1.02 -31.99 -28.02
C ASP A 350 -1.08 -30.57 -27.46
N VAL A 351 -1.68 -29.63 -28.19
CA VAL A 351 -1.86 -28.25 -27.72
C VAL A 351 -2.87 -28.19 -26.58
N ALA A 352 -3.98 -28.94 -26.68
CA ALA A 352 -4.95 -29.05 -25.60
C ALA A 352 -4.35 -29.71 -24.35
N HIS A 353 -3.53 -30.75 -24.52
CA HIS A 353 -2.83 -31.39 -23.42
C HIS A 353 -1.86 -30.41 -22.75
N ASN A 354 -1.10 -29.64 -23.52
CA ASN A 354 -0.19 -28.62 -22.96
C ASN A 354 -0.95 -27.50 -22.23
N ARG A 355 -2.14 -27.11 -22.71
CA ARG A 355 -3.04 -26.19 -22.00
C ARG A 355 -3.63 -26.80 -20.72
N PHE A 356 -3.83 -28.11 -20.70
CA PHE A 356 -4.32 -28.88 -19.56
C PHE A 356 -3.22 -29.15 -18.51
N SER A 357 -2.00 -29.49 -18.94
CA SER A 357 -0.85 -29.83 -18.09
C SER A 357 -0.07 -28.61 -17.60
N GLY A 358 -0.18 -27.46 -18.27
CA GLY A 358 0.41 -26.19 -17.86
C GLY A 358 -0.31 -25.54 -16.66
N ALA A 359 -1.51 -26.01 -16.30
CA ALA A 359 -2.02 -25.80 -14.96
C ALA A 359 -1.13 -26.65 -14.05
N ALA A 360 -0.26 -26.02 -13.26
CA ALA A 360 0.65 -26.71 -12.34
C ALA A 360 -0.16 -27.59 -11.37
N TRP A 361 -0.44 -28.82 -11.77
CA TRP A 361 -1.08 -29.82 -10.94
C TRP A 361 -0.08 -30.26 -9.88
N ILE A 362 -0.58 -30.34 -8.65
CA ILE A 362 -0.01 -30.99 -7.46
C ILE A 362 1.41 -31.47 -7.76
N GLN A 363 2.42 -30.64 -7.47
CA GLN A 363 3.77 -31.14 -7.34
C GLN A 363 3.66 -32.31 -6.37
N SER A 364 3.90 -33.52 -6.88
CA SER A 364 3.82 -34.80 -6.19
C SER A 364 4.27 -34.65 -4.74
N SER A 365 3.33 -34.37 -3.84
CA SER A 365 3.59 -34.47 -2.42
C SER A 365 3.57 -35.96 -2.13
N GLU A 366 4.49 -36.44 -1.30
CA GLU A 366 4.63 -37.86 -0.98
C GLU A 366 3.36 -38.47 -0.32
N SER A 367 2.31 -37.67 -0.08
CA SER A 367 1.02 -38.11 0.43
C SER A 367 -0.15 -37.37 -0.23
N ILE A 368 -0.65 -37.90 -1.35
CA ILE A 368 -1.91 -37.45 -1.97
C ILE A 368 -3.09 -37.96 -1.13
N SER A 369 -3.96 -37.07 -0.67
CA SER A 369 -5.20 -37.46 0.05
C SER A 369 -6.19 -38.18 -0.87
N ASP A 370 -7.10 -38.98 -0.32
CA ASP A 370 -8.07 -39.74 -1.11
C ASP A 370 -9.00 -38.82 -1.92
N GLU A 371 -9.34 -37.64 -1.39
CA GLU A 371 -10.07 -36.61 -2.13
C GLU A 371 -9.27 -36.07 -3.33
N GLU A 372 -7.97 -35.84 -3.18
CA GLU A 372 -7.12 -35.39 -4.28
C GLU A 372 -6.98 -36.47 -5.34
N LYS A 373 -6.84 -37.75 -4.94
CA LYS A 373 -6.87 -38.89 -5.89
C LYS A 373 -8.16 -38.90 -6.70
N LYS A 374 -9.31 -38.75 -6.04
CA LYS A 374 -10.61 -38.69 -6.72
C LYS A 374 -10.72 -37.54 -7.73
N VAL A 375 -10.11 -36.40 -7.44
CA VAL A 375 -10.07 -35.26 -8.37
C VAL A 375 -9.17 -35.55 -9.56
N ILE A 376 -8.01 -36.17 -9.33
CA ILE A 376 -7.11 -36.62 -10.41
C ILE A 376 -7.86 -37.59 -11.33
N GLU A 377 -8.55 -38.58 -10.79
CA GLU A 377 -9.37 -39.53 -11.57
C GLU A 377 -10.45 -38.82 -12.40
N GLN A 378 -11.13 -37.83 -11.83
CA GLN A 378 -12.16 -37.06 -12.54
C GLN A 378 -11.57 -36.17 -13.64
N LEU A 379 -10.37 -35.61 -13.42
CA LEU A 379 -9.65 -34.84 -14.44
C LEU A 379 -9.20 -35.71 -15.59
N GLU A 380 -8.70 -36.92 -15.30
CA GLU A 380 -8.38 -37.93 -16.31
C GLU A 380 -9.60 -38.33 -17.11
N GLU A 381 -10.74 -38.51 -16.46
CA GLU A 381 -12.00 -38.81 -17.15
C GLU A 381 -12.42 -37.67 -18.09
N LEU A 382 -12.33 -36.41 -17.65
CA LEU A 382 -12.59 -35.24 -18.49
C LEU A 382 -11.66 -35.18 -19.71
N TRP A 383 -10.38 -35.48 -19.52
CA TRP A 383 -9.40 -35.53 -20.60
C TRP A 383 -9.73 -36.64 -21.61
N LEU A 384 -10.06 -37.85 -21.14
CA LEU A 384 -10.47 -38.96 -22.00
C LEU A 384 -11.74 -38.64 -22.80
N GLN A 385 -12.75 -38.02 -22.16
CA GLN A 385 -13.97 -37.57 -22.84
C GLN A 385 -13.66 -36.54 -23.94
N TYR A 386 -12.73 -35.61 -23.69
CA TYR A 386 -12.27 -34.67 -24.71
C TYR A 386 -11.61 -35.37 -25.90
N VAL A 387 -10.70 -36.33 -25.66
CA VAL A 387 -10.02 -37.11 -26.71
C VAL A 387 -11.03 -37.88 -27.58
N GLU A 388 -12.01 -38.54 -26.96
CA GLU A 388 -13.09 -39.25 -27.66
C GLU A 388 -13.88 -38.30 -28.57
N ARG A 389 -14.35 -37.16 -28.03
CA ARG A 389 -15.12 -36.16 -28.79
C ARG A 389 -14.31 -35.52 -29.92
N TYR A 390 -13.04 -35.20 -29.68
CA TYR A 390 -12.16 -34.64 -30.69
C TYR A 390 -11.92 -35.61 -31.84
N THR A 391 -11.68 -36.89 -31.54
CA THR A 391 -11.45 -37.95 -32.54
C THR A 391 -12.71 -38.24 -33.34
N ALA A 392 -13.89 -38.18 -32.72
CA ALA A 392 -15.16 -38.30 -33.42
C ALA A 392 -15.40 -37.14 -34.40
N LYS A 393 -15.03 -35.91 -34.02
CA LYS A 393 -15.11 -34.71 -34.86
C LYS A 393 -14.05 -34.68 -35.96
N ASN A 394 -12.87 -35.25 -35.70
CA ASN A 394 -11.72 -35.30 -36.61
C ASN A 394 -11.25 -36.74 -36.78
N PRO A 395 -11.98 -37.57 -37.55
CA PRO A 395 -11.62 -38.97 -37.73
C PRO A 395 -10.20 -39.08 -38.31
N PRO A 396 -9.30 -39.85 -37.66
CA PRO A 396 -7.89 -39.88 -38.04
C PRO A 396 -7.75 -40.40 -39.46
N THR A 397 -6.95 -39.73 -40.28
CA THR A 397 -6.56 -40.29 -41.56
C THR A 397 -5.59 -41.46 -41.32
N ARG A 398 -5.38 -42.33 -42.31
CA ARG A 398 -4.49 -43.51 -42.17
C ARG A 398 -3.05 -43.17 -41.73
N LYS A 399 -2.64 -41.90 -41.82
CA LYS A 399 -1.35 -41.36 -41.33
C LYS A 399 -1.34 -40.93 -39.85
N ASP A 400 -2.50 -40.74 -39.19
CA ASP A 400 -2.62 -40.15 -37.84
C ASP A 400 -2.61 -41.19 -36.69
N TRP A 401 -2.60 -42.48 -37.00
CA TRP A 401 -2.63 -43.56 -36.01
C TRP A 401 -1.40 -43.62 -35.09
N THR A 402 -0.25 -43.13 -35.56
CA THR A 402 0.97 -42.96 -34.74
C THR A 402 0.79 -41.89 -33.67
N THR A 403 0.08 -40.80 -33.96
CA THR A 403 -0.22 -39.73 -32.99
C THR A 403 -1.16 -40.22 -31.89
N ARG A 404 -2.20 -40.98 -32.24
CA ARG A 404 -3.12 -41.63 -31.27
C ARG A 404 -2.36 -42.55 -30.32
N THR A 405 -1.48 -43.39 -30.85
CA THR A 405 -0.69 -44.34 -30.02
C THR A 405 0.28 -43.60 -29.10
N ARG A 406 0.87 -42.48 -29.56
CA ARG A 406 1.78 -41.64 -28.77
C ARG A 406 1.06 -40.89 -27.66
N LEU A 407 -0.15 -40.37 -27.92
CA LEU A 407 -0.98 -39.70 -26.92
C LEU A 407 -1.54 -40.67 -25.88
N MET A 408 -1.93 -41.88 -26.29
CA MET A 408 -2.33 -42.95 -25.36
C MET A 408 -1.16 -43.43 -24.51
N LYS A 409 0.07 -43.38 -25.05
CA LYS A 409 1.30 -43.61 -24.28
C LYS A 409 1.56 -42.48 -23.29
N ILE A 410 1.37 -41.22 -23.68
CA ILE A 410 1.46 -40.06 -22.75
C ILE A 410 0.44 -40.19 -21.61
N CYS A 411 -0.78 -40.65 -21.89
CA CYS A 411 -1.79 -40.91 -20.85
C CYS A 411 -1.39 -42.07 -19.91
N ARG A 412 -0.56 -43.03 -20.36
CA ARG A 412 -0.01 -44.10 -19.51
C ARG A 412 1.23 -43.68 -18.73
N ASP A 413 2.00 -42.74 -19.28
CA ASP A 413 3.27 -42.26 -18.72
C ASP A 413 3.08 -41.07 -17.75
N LEU A 414 1.83 -40.62 -17.52
CA LEU A 414 1.50 -39.72 -16.41
C LEU A 414 1.90 -40.38 -15.08
N PRO A 415 2.45 -39.62 -14.11
CA PRO A 415 3.05 -40.18 -12.90
C PRO A 415 1.97 -40.74 -11.97
N LEU A 416 1.60 -41.99 -12.21
CA LEU A 416 0.69 -42.79 -11.39
C LEU A 416 1.43 -44.07 -11.00
N HIS A 417 2.25 -43.99 -9.97
CA HIS A 417 2.41 -45.17 -9.13
C HIS A 417 1.06 -45.33 -8.40
N GLU A 418 0.29 -46.37 -8.77
CA GLU A 418 -0.88 -46.91 -8.03
C GLU A 418 -2.33 -46.64 -8.54
N CYS A 419 -2.57 -46.36 -9.83
CA CYS A 419 -3.94 -46.46 -10.40
C CYS A 419 -4.06 -47.59 -11.45
N SER A 420 -4.08 -48.84 -11.00
CA SER A 420 -4.16 -50.05 -11.86
C SER A 420 -5.54 -50.27 -12.50
N GLU A 421 -6.63 -49.80 -11.90
CA GLU A 421 -7.99 -50.03 -12.40
C GLU A 421 -8.37 -49.18 -13.62
N LEU A 422 -7.89 -47.94 -13.71
CA LEU A 422 -8.13 -47.07 -14.87
C LEU A 422 -7.34 -47.54 -16.11
N GLN A 423 -6.13 -48.05 -15.90
CA GLN A 423 -5.33 -48.67 -16.95
C GLN A 423 -6.03 -49.92 -17.54
N ALA A 424 -6.73 -50.70 -16.72
CA ALA A 424 -7.51 -51.85 -17.17
C ALA A 424 -8.76 -51.45 -17.97
N LYS A 425 -9.52 -50.43 -17.52
CA LYS A 425 -10.70 -49.92 -18.23
C LYS A 425 -10.37 -49.29 -19.58
N SER A 426 -9.25 -48.55 -19.68
CA SER A 426 -8.79 -48.00 -20.97
C SER A 426 -8.41 -49.10 -21.97
N SER A 427 -7.87 -50.22 -21.49
CA SER A 427 -7.41 -51.34 -22.31
C SER A 427 -8.55 -52.20 -22.86
N LEU A 428 -9.66 -52.32 -22.12
CA LEU A 428 -10.84 -53.10 -22.52
C LEU A 428 -11.68 -52.46 -23.62
N LYS A 429 -11.84 -51.12 -23.65
CA LYS A 429 -12.56 -50.42 -24.75
C LYS A 429 -11.82 -50.45 -26.10
N ILE A 430 -10.55 -50.88 -26.13
CA ILE A 430 -9.68 -50.84 -27.32
C ILE A 430 -9.79 -52.12 -28.17
N GLN A 431 -10.31 -53.23 -27.62
CA GLN A 431 -10.42 -54.49 -28.37
C GLN A 431 -11.64 -54.57 -29.30
N ASP A 432 -12.59 -53.62 -29.20
CA ASP A 432 -13.88 -53.67 -29.91
C ASP A 432 -14.03 -52.66 -31.07
N VAL A 433 -12.95 -52.03 -31.55
CA VAL A 433 -12.93 -51.15 -32.75
C VAL A 433 -11.69 -51.42 -33.59
#